data_AF-A0A4U9W2X3-F1
#
_entry.id   AF-A0A4U9W2X3-F1
#
_cell.length_a   1.000
_cell.length_b   1.000
_cell.length_c   1.000
_cell.angle_alpha   90.00
_cell.angle_beta   90.00
_cell.angle_gamma   90.00
#
_symmetry.space_group_name_H-M   'P 1'
#
loop_
_entity.id
_entity.type
_entity.pdbx_description
1 polymer ?
#
loop_
_entity_poly.entity_id
_entity_poly.type
_entity_poly.pdbx_seq_one_letter_code
_entity_poly.pdbx_strand_id
1 'polypeptide(L)' 'MHAEHDEQLEGFSCELAESLVYPMALPGEQAANLLQMTPFAWRASPEVQQGLLDMATFACETDFAIRLYRRG' A
#
# COMPACT_ATOMS: atom_id res chain seq x y z
N MET A 1 -0.40 13.70 4.15
CA MET A 1 -1.41 13.83 3.09
C MET A 1 -0.68 13.68 1.77
N HIS A 2 -0.83 12.52 1.12
CA HIS A 2 -0.31 12.32 -0.22
C HIS A 2 -1.27 13.05 -1.15
N ALA A 3 -0.81 14.10 -1.81
CA ALA A 3 -1.56 14.70 -2.90
C ALA A 3 -1.71 13.62 -3.98
N GLU A 4 -2.94 13.26 -4.31
CA GLU A 4 -3.23 12.48 -5.50
C GLU A 4 -2.76 13.31 -6.69
N HIS A 5 -1.54 13.05 -7.16
CA HIS A 5 -1.11 13.60 -8.43
C HIS A 5 -2.00 12.96 -9.48
N ASP A 6 -2.91 13.74 -10.04
CA ASP A 6 -3.61 13.39 -11.26
C ASP A 6 -2.58 13.40 -12.38
N GLU A 7 -1.90 12.28 -12.57
CA GLU A 7 -0.98 12.07 -13.69
C GLU A 7 -1.80 12.20 -14.98
N GLN A 8 -1.62 13.33 -15.65
CA GLN A 8 -2.19 13.57 -16.97
C GLN A 8 -1.31 12.88 -18.00
N LEU A 9 -1.83 11.79 -18.56
CA LEU A 9 -1.19 11.05 -19.65
C LEU A 9 -1.60 11.71 -20.98
N GLU A 10 -0.66 12.38 -21.66
CA GLU A 10 -0.93 13.02 -22.95
C GLU A 10 -1.48 12.03 -23.99
N GLY A 11 -2.55 12.40 -24.69
CA GLY A 11 -3.23 11.54 -25.67
C GLY A 11 -4.14 10.47 -25.06
N PHE A 12 -4.26 10.41 -23.73
CA PHE A 12 -5.18 9.54 -23.03
C PHE A 12 -6.23 10.34 -22.26
N SER A 13 -7.44 9.80 -22.18
CA SER A 13 -8.50 10.30 -21.31
C SER A 13 -8.75 9.30 -20.20
N CYS A 14 -8.81 9.77 -18.96
CA CYS A 14 -9.22 8.96 -17.81
C CYS A 14 -10.71 8.67 -17.94
N GLU A 15 -11.06 7.40 -18.17
CA GLU A 15 -12.47 6.97 -18.26
C GLU A 15 -13.01 6.55 -16.89
N LEU A 16 -12.14 6.07 -16.00
CA LEU A 16 -12.51 5.58 -14.68
C LEU A 16 -11.42 5.91 -13.67
N ALA A 17 -11.83 6.38 -12.49
CA ALA A 17 -10.99 6.46 -11.31
C ALA A 17 -11.77 5.89 -10.13
N GLU A 18 -11.20 4.87 -9.48
CA GLU A 18 -11.79 4.19 -8.34
C GLU A 18 -10.76 4.07 -7.21
N SER A 19 -11.23 4.18 -5.98
CA SER A 19 -10.45 3.84 -4.78
C SER A 19 -10.99 2.54 -4.21
N LEU A 20 -10.08 1.59 -3.99
CA LEU A 20 -10.37 0.30 -3.40
C LEU A 20 -9.65 0.21 -2.06
N VAL A 21 -10.42 0.34 -0.99
CA VAL A 21 -9.92 0.25 0.39
C VAL A 21 -10.49 -1.00 1.05
N TYR A 22 -9.62 -1.80 1.64
CA TYR A 22 -10.05 -2.95 2.44
C TYR A 22 -9.06 -3.30 3.55
N PRO A 23 -9.55 -3.82 4.69
CA PRO A 23 -8.69 -4.31 5.76
C PRO A 23 -8.05 -5.65 5.37
N MET A 24 -6.83 -5.85 5.83
CA MET A 24 -6.09 -7.10 5.74
C MET A 24 -5.67 -7.56 7.13
N ALA A 25 -5.70 -8.87 7.32
CA ALA A 25 -5.21 -9.55 8.51
C ALA A 25 -4.06 -10.46 8.08
N LEU A 26 -2.84 -10.08 8.43
CA LEU A 26 -1.62 -10.78 8.04
C LEU A 26 -0.99 -11.49 9.25
N PRO A 27 -0.48 -12.72 9.11
CA PRO A 27 0.43 -13.29 10.09
C PRO A 27 1.65 -12.39 10.31
N GLY A 28 2.21 -12.42 11.52
CA GLY A 28 3.34 -11.57 11.89
C GLY A 28 4.54 -11.64 10.95
N GLU A 29 4.88 -12.85 10.49
CA GLU A 29 5.94 -13.07 9.48
C GLU A 29 5.63 -12.35 8.15
N GLN A 30 4.38 -12.41 7.68
CA GLN A 30 3.99 -11.74 6.44
C GLN A 30 3.96 -10.22 6.59
N ALA A 31 3.55 -9.72 7.76
CA ALA A 31 3.60 -8.29 8.07
C ALA A 31 5.04 -7.76 8.14
N ALA A 32 5.96 -8.54 8.75
CA ALA A 32 7.39 -8.23 8.76
C ALA A 32 7.98 -8.22 7.34
N ASN A 33 7.65 -9.22 6.52
CA ASN A 33 8.07 -9.26 5.12
C ASN A 33 7.54 -8.07 4.32
N LEU A 34 6.26 -7.72 4.50
CA LEU A 34 5.65 -6.57 3.86
C LEU A 34 6.38 -5.28 4.23
N LEU A 35 6.69 -5.07 5.51
CA LEU A 35 7.44 -3.89 5.97
C LEU A 35 8.80 -3.76 5.26
N GLN A 36 9.52 -4.87 5.06
CA GLN A 36 10.83 -4.89 4.41
C GLN A 36 10.77 -4.50 2.92
N MET A 37 9.62 -4.66 2.26
CA MET A 37 9.40 -4.23 0.88
C MET A 37 9.01 -2.75 0.77
N THR A 38 8.88 -2.04 1.89
CA THR A 38 8.53 -0.62 1.89
C THR A 38 9.76 0.28 2.01
N PRO A 39 9.68 1.53 1.52
CA PRO A 39 10.72 2.54 1.75
C PRO A 39 10.94 2.89 3.22
N PHE A 40 10.08 2.42 4.14
CA PHE A 40 10.15 2.68 5.57
C PHE A 40 10.90 1.58 6.34
N ALA A 41 11.26 0.47 5.68
CA ALA A 41 11.98 -0.65 6.29
C ALA A 41 13.21 -0.22 7.10
N TRP A 42 14.01 0.71 6.55
CA TRP A 42 15.24 1.19 7.20
C TRP A 42 14.99 2.04 8.45
N ARG A 43 13.77 2.54 8.65
CA ARG A 43 13.37 3.30 9.85
C ARG A 43 12.80 2.41 10.95
N ALA A 44 12.49 1.15 10.66
CA ALA A 44 11.96 0.24 11.65
C ALA A 44 13.07 -0.16 12.63
N SER A 45 12.86 0.05 13.93
CA SER A 45 13.77 -0.48 14.94
C SER A 45 13.66 -2.00 15.02
N PRO A 46 14.69 -2.70 15.52
CA PRO A 46 14.61 -4.14 15.76
C PRO A 46 13.41 -4.54 16.63
N GLU A 47 12.98 -3.69 17.56
CA GLU A 47 11.81 -3.95 18.41
C GLU A 47 10.50 -3.96 17.62
N VAL A 48 10.37 -3.10 16.60
CA VAL A 48 9.20 -3.08 15.71
C VAL A 48 9.15 -4.34 14.86
N GLN A 49 10.30 -4.78 14.33
CA GLN A 49 10.37 -6.04 13.59
C GLN A 49 10.01 -7.24 14.47
N GLN A 50 10.58 -7.33 15.68
CA GLN A 50 10.27 -8.43 16.60
C GLN A 50 8.80 -8.39 17.03
N GLY A 51 8.27 -7.20 17.32
CA GLY A 51 6.86 -7.01 17.65
C GLY A 51 5.92 -7.48 16.54
N LEU A 52 6.28 -7.26 15.26
CA LEU A 52 5.52 -7.80 14.14
C LEU A 52 5.64 -9.33 14.06
N LEU A 53 6.82 -9.90 14.22
CA LEU A 53 7.03 -11.35 14.18
C LEU A 53 6.26 -12.10 15.28
N ASP A 54 6.16 -11.49 16.48
CA ASP A 54 5.47 -12.08 17.63
C ASP A 54 3.93 -11.93 17.53
N MET A 55 3.42 -11.12 16.61
CA MET A 55 1.98 -10.96 16.39
C MET A 55 1.41 -12.19 15.67
N ALA A 56 0.41 -12.82 16.30
CA ALA A 56 -0.39 -13.86 15.64
C ALA A 56 -1.14 -13.31 14.42
N THR A 57 -1.61 -12.06 14.49
CA THR A 57 -2.29 -11.38 13.40
C THR A 57 -2.08 -9.88 13.50
N PHE A 58 -1.55 -9.29 12.44
CA PHE A 58 -1.40 -7.87 12.22
C PHE A 58 -2.54 -7.38 11.32
N ALA A 59 -3.35 -6.45 11.83
CA ALA A 59 -4.40 -5.80 11.06
C ALA A 59 -3.84 -4.51 10.43
N CYS A 60 -3.98 -4.38 9.11
CA CYS A 60 -3.66 -3.17 8.38
C CYS A 60 -4.71 -2.87 7.31
N GLU A 61 -4.71 -1.64 6.81
CA GLU A 61 -5.57 -1.23 5.70
C GLU A 61 -4.74 -1.13 4.43
N THR A 62 -5.34 -1.55 3.32
CA THR A 62 -4.80 -1.33 1.99
C THR A 62 -5.66 -0.30 1.28
N ASP A 63 -5.01 0.63 0.60
CA ASP A 63 -5.65 1.65 -0.22
C ASP A 63 -5.03 1.61 -1.62
N PHE A 64 -5.83 1.23 -2.61
CA PHE A 64 -5.45 1.24 -4.01
C PHE A 64 -6.21 2.32 -4.76
N ALA A 65 -5.48 3.19 -5.46
CA ALA A 65 -6.04 4.06 -6.49
C ALA A 65 -5.93 3.35 -7.85
N ILE A 66 -7.08 2.99 -8.44
CA ILE A 66 -7.17 2.33 -9.74
C ILE A 66 -7.68 3.35 -10.76
N ARG A 67 -6.94 3.52 -11.86
CA ARG A 67 -7.32 4.45 -12.93
C ARG A 67 -7.28 3.74 -14.29
N LEU A 68 -8.35 3.88 -15.08
CA LEU A 68 -8.43 3.38 -16.44
C LEU A 68 -8.32 4.54 -17.42
N TYR A 69 -7.33 4.45 -18.31
CA TYR A 69 -7.07 5.45 -19.34
C TYR A 69 -7.29 4.85 -20.72
N ARG A 70 -8.00 5.57 -21.58
CA ARG A 70 -8.21 5.21 -22.99
C ARG A 70 -7.48 6.18 -23.89
N ARG A 71 -6.78 5.64 -24.89
CA ARG A 71 -6.17 6.46 -25.94
C ARG A 71 -7.23 6.90 -26.95
N GLY A 72 -7.25 8.21 -27.22
CA GLY A 72 -8.09 8.83 -28.26
C GLY A 72 -7.55 8.64 -29.68
#